data_AF-A0A8T5JBG2-F1
#
_entry.id   AF-A0A8T5JBG2-F1
#
_cell.length_a   1.000
_cell.length_b   1.000
_cell.length_c   1.000
_cell.angle_alpha   90.00
_cell.angle_beta   90.00
_cell.angle_gamma   90.00
#
_symmetry.space_group_name_H-M   'P 1'
#
loop_
_entity.id
_entity.type
_entity.pdbx_description
1 polymer ?
#
loop_
_entity_poly.entity_id
_entity_poly.type
_entity_poly.pdbx_seq_one_letter_code
_entity_poly.pdbx_strand_id
1 'polypeptide(L)'
;MVKLGSKHKTTAFGTDAERYLANLYDLNGNVRCSSRPDLSHPRKLFSVEVKSGLDQGILIMEQMAYHFTNPYEIVPFFGDDSTDVYLAQQERNYSDEGERLFYSFVERTNRVAAVNFQGDFSAATLTWEDQYIIPSEVIFHYFAASLATQQKTTVKKALGELRSRLTNTILHGEPAYKNRKGPAWQGLRFRAAKAIVERDFSGLRNKVQIRTMNNFRKSIESNGYEDFLTRSTEGPNGSTVHMVYPRKDAQKVVQIRRSVTANKKKLEAIAQERRDAIRQLGSRKLHNRFWGDYHNGGLDEERRTQLVNQGIRAGQIDRLERLCYWMDESDWQESLAEIPF
;
A
#
# COMPACT_ATOMS: atom_id res chain seq x y z
N MET A 1 14.25 29.44 -15.52
CA MET A 1 13.66 28.96 -14.26
C MET A 1 12.59 27.92 -14.60
N VAL A 2 12.95 26.64 -14.64
CA VAL A 2 12.05 25.56 -15.04
C VAL A 2 11.17 25.23 -13.84
N LYS A 3 9.84 25.47 -13.94
CA LYS A 3 8.87 24.93 -12.98
C LYS A 3 8.84 23.41 -13.14
N LEU A 4 9.69 22.72 -12.39
CA LEU A 4 9.64 21.27 -12.25
C LEU A 4 8.28 20.90 -11.63
N GLY A 5 7.54 20.10 -12.38
CA GLY A 5 6.18 19.69 -12.06
C GLY A 5 6.10 19.03 -10.68
N SER A 6 4.94 19.21 -10.06
CA SER A 6 4.53 18.71 -8.75
C SER A 6 4.46 17.18 -8.64
N LYS A 7 5.54 16.45 -8.96
CA LYS A 7 5.69 15.03 -8.58
C LYS A 7 5.98 14.95 -7.07
N HIS A 8 4.87 15.07 -6.35
CA HIS A 8 4.49 14.59 -5.02
C HIS A 8 5.52 14.62 -3.86
N LYS A 9 5.30 15.62 -3.02
CA LYS A 9 5.55 15.68 -1.58
C LYS A 9 5.21 14.40 -0.78
N THR A 10 4.46 13.43 -1.33
CA THR A 10 3.96 12.25 -0.62
C THR A 10 4.54 10.91 -1.10
N THR A 11 5.27 10.88 -2.22
CA THR A 11 5.89 9.65 -2.77
C THR A 11 6.77 8.95 -1.75
N ALA A 12 7.50 9.74 -0.97
CA ALA A 12 8.40 9.28 0.06
C ALA A 12 7.74 8.34 1.09
N PHE A 13 6.53 8.71 1.55
CA PHE A 13 5.78 7.89 2.50
C PHE A 13 5.25 6.59 1.88
N GLY A 14 4.89 6.61 0.59
CA GLY A 14 4.45 5.41 -0.12
C GLY A 14 5.59 4.40 -0.22
N THR A 15 6.73 4.84 -0.76
CA THR A 15 7.89 3.97 -0.95
C THR A 15 8.49 3.45 0.37
N ASP A 16 8.53 4.25 1.45
CA ASP A 16 8.99 3.73 2.76
C ASP A 16 8.02 2.68 3.32
N ALA A 17 6.70 2.89 3.15
CA ALA A 17 5.70 1.91 3.55
C ALA A 17 5.80 0.63 2.73
N GLU A 18 5.98 0.72 1.42
CA GLU A 18 6.18 -0.44 0.54
C GLU A 18 7.39 -1.27 0.99
N ARG A 19 8.53 -0.64 1.28
CA ARG A 19 9.72 -1.35 1.78
C ARG A 19 9.51 -1.96 3.15
N TYR A 20 8.88 -1.23 4.07
CA TYR A 20 8.55 -1.75 5.39
C TYR A 20 7.66 -3.00 5.29
N LEU A 21 6.60 -2.94 4.45
CA LEU A 21 5.68 -4.06 4.27
C LEU A 21 6.27 -5.21 3.46
N ALA A 22 7.16 -4.93 2.50
CA ALA A 22 7.91 -5.93 1.76
C ALA A 22 8.71 -6.82 2.71
N ASN A 23 9.47 -6.21 3.63
CA ASN A 23 10.23 -6.95 4.64
C ASN A 23 9.33 -7.57 5.73
N LEU A 24 8.19 -6.96 6.07
CA LEU A 24 7.29 -7.52 7.08
C LEU A 24 6.61 -8.81 6.60
N TYR A 25 6.24 -8.87 5.32
CA TYR A 25 5.44 -9.94 4.73
C TYR A 25 6.23 -10.86 3.78
N ASP A 26 7.54 -10.68 3.65
CA ASP A 26 8.41 -11.38 2.69
C ASP A 26 7.90 -11.25 1.24
N LEU A 27 7.63 -10.01 0.82
CA LEU A 27 7.12 -9.67 -0.51
C LEU A 27 8.18 -8.98 -1.36
N ASN A 28 8.05 -9.14 -2.67
CA ASN A 28 8.88 -8.45 -3.65
C ASN A 28 8.12 -7.25 -4.23
N GLY A 29 8.85 -6.17 -4.51
CA GLY A 29 8.32 -5.05 -5.29
C GLY A 29 8.01 -5.48 -6.72
N ASN A 30 6.84 -5.09 -7.24
CA ASN A 30 6.51 -5.31 -8.63
C ASN A 30 7.24 -4.27 -9.52
N VAL A 31 8.09 -4.74 -10.44
CA VAL A 31 8.85 -3.89 -11.38
C VAL A 31 7.93 -3.14 -12.37
N ARG A 32 6.67 -3.56 -12.50
CA ARG A 32 5.65 -2.93 -13.38
C ARG A 32 4.57 -2.21 -12.58
N CYS A 33 4.96 -1.17 -11.84
CA CYS A 33 4.16 -0.47 -10.83
C CYS A 33 2.86 0.21 -11.32
N SER A 34 2.64 0.40 -12.62
CA SER A 34 1.45 1.11 -13.10
C SER A 34 0.22 0.21 -13.27
N SER A 35 0.42 -1.08 -13.54
CA SER A 35 -0.67 -2.01 -13.88
C SER A 35 -0.81 -3.19 -12.92
N ARG A 36 -0.09 -3.16 -11.79
CA ARG A 36 -0.02 -4.24 -10.80
C ARG A 36 -0.01 -3.70 -9.37
N PRO A 37 -0.42 -4.54 -8.40
CA PRO A 37 -0.21 -4.25 -6.99
C PRO A 37 1.25 -3.91 -6.68
N ASP A 38 1.45 -2.99 -5.73
CA ASP A 38 2.78 -2.55 -5.30
C ASP A 38 3.73 -3.73 -4.95
N LEU A 39 3.22 -4.72 -4.21
CA LEU A 39 3.99 -5.86 -3.68
C LEU A 39 3.34 -7.20 -4.04
N SER A 40 4.16 -8.22 -4.32
CA SER A 40 3.68 -9.58 -4.62
C SER A 40 4.55 -10.64 -3.93
N HIS A 41 3.90 -11.70 -3.46
CA HIS A 41 4.59 -12.83 -2.84
C HIS A 41 5.43 -13.57 -3.89
N PRO A 42 6.67 -14.00 -3.60
CA PRO A 42 7.55 -14.66 -4.60
C PRO A 42 6.92 -15.88 -5.28
N ARG A 43 6.08 -16.61 -4.54
CA ARG A 43 5.28 -17.75 -5.04
C ARG A 43 3.86 -17.38 -5.50
N LYS A 44 3.58 -16.09 -5.72
CA LYS A 44 2.28 -15.54 -6.15
C LYS A 44 1.05 -15.96 -5.33
N LEU A 45 1.24 -16.20 -4.03
CA LEU A 45 0.14 -16.62 -3.13
C LEU A 45 -0.82 -15.47 -2.85
N PHE A 46 -0.28 -14.26 -2.70
CA PHE A 46 -1.03 -13.03 -2.51
C PHE A 46 -0.20 -11.82 -2.94
N SER A 47 -0.92 -10.75 -3.25
CA SER A 47 -0.40 -9.43 -3.56
C SER A 47 -0.95 -8.40 -2.58
N VAL A 48 -0.20 -7.33 -2.38
CA VAL A 48 -0.59 -6.21 -1.53
C VAL A 48 -0.44 -4.91 -2.29
N GLU A 49 -1.54 -4.17 -2.38
CA GLU A 49 -1.52 -2.75 -2.71
C GLU A 49 -1.38 -1.94 -1.41
N VAL A 50 -0.36 -1.10 -1.33
CA VAL A 50 0.02 -0.37 -0.12
C VAL A 50 -0.61 1.00 -0.11
N LYS A 51 -1.18 1.39 1.04
CA LYS A 51 -1.82 2.68 1.24
C LYS A 51 -1.40 3.25 2.59
N SER A 52 -0.50 4.24 2.57
CA SER A 52 0.03 4.86 3.78
C SER A 52 -0.49 6.29 3.98
N GLY A 53 -0.61 6.72 5.24
CA GLY A 53 -1.16 8.04 5.54
C GLY A 53 -1.22 8.34 7.03
N LEU A 54 -1.78 9.52 7.38
CA LEU A 54 -2.13 9.87 8.77
C LEU A 54 -3.56 9.48 9.12
N ASP A 55 -4.50 9.63 8.18
CA ASP A 55 -5.92 9.47 8.45
C ASP A 55 -6.68 8.78 7.29
N GLN A 56 -6.02 8.62 6.15
CA GLN A 56 -6.63 8.07 4.95
C GLN A 56 -5.58 7.44 4.02
N GLY A 57 -5.98 6.34 3.40
CA GLY A 57 -5.38 5.83 2.18
C GLY A 57 -6.19 6.30 0.97
N ILE A 58 -5.50 6.68 -0.10
CA ILE A 58 -6.14 7.09 -1.36
C ILE A 58 -6.00 5.96 -2.37
N LEU A 59 -7.14 5.46 -2.86
CA LEU A 59 -7.19 4.53 -3.97
C LEU A 59 -7.72 5.22 -5.22
N ILE A 60 -7.09 4.96 -6.36
CA ILE A 60 -7.59 5.38 -7.67
C ILE A 60 -8.31 4.20 -8.34
N MET A 61 -9.21 4.48 -9.28
CA MET A 61 -10.02 3.42 -9.89
C MET A 61 -9.19 2.30 -10.55
N GLU A 62 -8.11 2.64 -11.24
CA GLU A 62 -7.20 1.68 -11.85
C GLU A 62 -6.63 0.65 -10.86
N GLN A 63 -6.36 1.07 -9.62
CA GLN A 63 -5.84 0.18 -8.58
C GLN A 63 -6.90 -0.83 -8.11
N MET A 64 -8.19 -0.59 -8.34
CA MET A 64 -9.24 -1.62 -8.14
C MET A 64 -9.21 -2.70 -9.22
N ALA A 65 -8.68 -2.39 -10.40
CA ALA A 65 -8.55 -3.37 -11.48
C ALA A 65 -7.44 -4.39 -11.18
N TYR A 66 -6.55 -4.11 -10.23
CA TYR A 66 -5.50 -5.04 -9.83
C TYR A 66 -6.07 -6.32 -9.19
N HIS A 67 -7.33 -6.29 -8.75
CA HIS A 67 -8.00 -7.46 -8.19
C HIS A 67 -8.04 -8.63 -9.16
N PHE A 68 -8.15 -8.36 -10.47
CA PHE A 68 -8.23 -9.40 -11.49
C PHE A 68 -6.85 -9.95 -11.78
N THR A 69 -6.51 -11.04 -11.11
CA THR A 69 -5.23 -11.74 -11.27
C THR A 69 -5.37 -12.98 -12.16
N ASN A 70 -6.61 -13.31 -12.52
CA ASN A 70 -6.98 -14.37 -13.44
C ASN A 70 -8.16 -13.91 -14.33
N PRO A 71 -8.13 -14.16 -15.66
CA PRO A 71 -9.19 -13.74 -16.57
C PRO A 71 -10.56 -14.37 -16.25
N TYR A 72 -10.60 -15.53 -15.59
CA TYR A 72 -11.85 -16.18 -15.16
C TYR A 72 -12.56 -15.44 -14.01
N GLU A 73 -11.90 -14.47 -13.35
CA GLU A 73 -12.52 -13.63 -12.30
C GLU A 73 -13.33 -12.47 -12.88
N ILE A 74 -13.10 -12.14 -14.16
CA ILE A 74 -13.70 -10.98 -14.84
C ILE A 74 -15.20 -11.18 -15.05
N VAL A 75 -15.61 -12.29 -15.69
CA VAL A 75 -17.01 -12.52 -16.07
C VAL A 75 -17.93 -12.56 -14.85
N PRO A 76 -17.62 -13.28 -13.75
CA PRO A 76 -18.44 -13.25 -12.54
C PRO A 76 -18.50 -11.86 -11.87
N PHE A 77 -17.42 -11.08 -11.98
CA PHE A 77 -17.36 -9.76 -11.33
C PHE A 77 -18.13 -8.69 -12.10
N PHE A 78 -17.98 -8.63 -13.43
CA PHE A 78 -18.64 -7.62 -14.25
C PHE A 78 -20.06 -8.02 -14.64
N GLY A 79 -20.37 -9.33 -14.67
CA GLY A 79 -21.66 -9.85 -15.11
C GLY A 79 -21.90 -9.64 -16.61
N ASP A 80 -20.83 -9.45 -17.36
CA ASP A 80 -20.81 -9.20 -18.80
C ASP A 80 -19.65 -10.00 -19.42
N ASP A 81 -19.93 -10.62 -20.56
CA ASP A 81 -19.04 -11.56 -21.26
C ASP A 81 -18.28 -10.83 -22.39
N SER A 82 -18.13 -9.50 -22.27
CA SER A 82 -17.51 -8.70 -23.32
C SER A 82 -16.06 -9.09 -23.53
N THR A 83 -15.81 -9.71 -24.70
CA THR A 83 -14.50 -10.15 -25.21
C THR A 83 -13.43 -9.06 -25.10
N ASP A 84 -13.82 -7.79 -25.16
CA ASP A 84 -12.91 -6.65 -25.08
C ASP A 84 -12.25 -6.52 -23.69
N VAL A 85 -12.97 -6.80 -22.60
CA VAL A 85 -12.41 -6.74 -21.23
C VAL A 85 -11.45 -7.89 -21.02
N TYR A 86 -11.76 -9.05 -21.58
CA TYR A 86 -10.87 -10.20 -21.58
C TYR A 86 -9.57 -9.92 -22.35
N LEU A 87 -9.65 -9.34 -23.55
CA LEU A 87 -8.50 -9.01 -24.40
C LEU A 87 -7.60 -7.90 -23.83
N ALA A 88 -8.19 -6.79 -23.34
CA ALA A 88 -7.45 -5.68 -22.75
C ALA A 88 -6.65 -6.08 -21.50
N GLN A 89 -6.98 -7.23 -20.94
CA GLN A 89 -6.47 -7.69 -19.67
C GLN A 89 -5.52 -8.90 -19.84
N GLN A 90 -5.57 -9.64 -20.98
CA GLN A 90 -4.51 -10.56 -21.43
C GLN A 90 -3.15 -9.91 -21.66
N GLU A 91 -3.09 -8.59 -21.92
CA GLU A 91 -1.82 -7.84 -21.93
C GLU A 91 -1.15 -7.77 -20.54
N ARG A 92 -1.86 -8.18 -19.47
CA ARG A 92 -1.34 -8.29 -18.11
C ARG A 92 -0.96 -9.76 -17.85
N ASN A 93 0.29 -10.06 -17.52
CA ASN A 93 0.70 -11.46 -17.24
C ASN A 93 -0.06 -12.02 -16.01
N TYR A 94 -1.12 -12.78 -16.24
CA TYR A 94 -1.90 -13.42 -15.19
C TYR A 94 -1.09 -14.47 -14.43
N SER A 95 -1.55 -14.81 -13.22
CA SER A 95 -1.05 -15.98 -12.51
C SER A 95 -2.01 -17.15 -12.73
N ASP A 96 -1.49 -18.32 -13.07
CA ASP A 96 -2.30 -19.54 -13.25
C ASP A 96 -2.98 -19.98 -11.94
N GLU A 97 -2.42 -19.60 -10.78
CA GLU A 97 -2.88 -20.06 -9.44
C GLU A 97 -3.87 -19.12 -8.72
N GLY A 98 -4.26 -17.99 -9.33
CA GLY A 98 -5.20 -17.04 -8.72
C GLY A 98 -4.61 -16.34 -7.49
N GLU A 99 -3.72 -15.37 -7.73
CA GLU A 99 -3.14 -14.53 -6.69
C GLU A 99 -4.20 -13.67 -6.00
N ARG A 100 -4.28 -13.70 -4.67
CA ARG A 100 -5.24 -12.89 -3.92
C ARG A 100 -4.72 -11.47 -3.70
N LEU A 101 -5.46 -10.45 -4.14
CA LEU A 101 -5.14 -9.06 -3.81
C LEU A 101 -5.71 -8.63 -2.45
N PHE A 102 -4.85 -8.04 -1.63
CA PHE A 102 -5.23 -7.29 -0.44
C PHE A 102 -4.82 -5.81 -0.57
N TYR A 103 -5.59 -4.93 0.06
CA TYR A 103 -5.16 -3.55 0.31
C TYR A 103 -4.65 -3.46 1.74
N SER A 104 -3.39 -3.05 1.91
CA SER A 104 -2.79 -2.79 3.22
C SER A 104 -2.81 -1.30 3.52
N PHE A 105 -3.67 -0.91 4.47
CA PHE A 105 -3.76 0.45 4.98
C PHE A 105 -2.88 0.57 6.22
N VAL A 106 -1.76 1.27 6.13
CA VAL A 106 -0.79 1.45 7.21
C VAL A 106 -0.80 2.89 7.73
N GLU A 107 -1.13 3.03 9.01
CA GLU A 107 -1.15 4.32 9.71
C GLU A 107 0.26 4.72 10.15
N ARG A 108 0.54 6.02 10.24
CA ARG A 108 1.81 6.52 10.80
C ARG A 108 1.56 7.42 12.01
N THR A 109 2.39 7.27 13.03
CA THR A 109 2.26 8.01 14.31
C THR A 109 2.56 9.51 14.16
N ASN A 110 3.44 9.86 13.22
CA ASN A 110 4.19 11.11 13.29
C ASN A 110 3.70 12.15 12.28
N ARG A 111 3.77 13.43 12.64
CA ARG A 111 3.44 14.55 11.73
C ARG A 111 4.58 14.94 10.81
N VAL A 112 5.47 14.00 10.47
CA VAL A 112 6.54 14.27 9.50
C VAL A 112 5.87 14.78 8.23
N ALA A 113 6.17 16.01 7.85
CA ALA A 113 5.65 16.63 6.66
C ALA A 113 6.59 16.30 5.50
N ALA A 114 6.07 16.40 4.28
CA ALA A 114 6.86 16.24 3.06
C ALA A 114 8.16 17.05 3.05
N VAL A 115 8.13 18.25 3.63
CA VAL A 115 9.30 19.14 3.71
C VAL A 115 10.41 18.57 4.60
N ASN A 116 10.08 17.65 5.51
CA ASN A 116 11.08 16.97 6.33
C ASN A 116 11.87 15.92 5.54
N PHE A 117 11.37 15.45 4.39
CA PHE A 117 12.12 14.63 3.43
C PHE A 117 13.06 15.45 2.54
N GLN A 118 13.16 16.76 2.78
CA GLN A 118 14.23 17.57 2.21
C GLN A 118 15.57 17.35 2.91
N GLY A 119 15.58 16.78 4.12
CA GLY A 119 16.81 16.29 4.80
C GLY A 119 17.11 14.84 4.42
N ASP A 120 18.23 14.28 4.89
CA ASP A 120 18.60 12.89 4.55
C ASP A 120 17.47 11.92 4.87
N PHE A 121 17.07 11.18 3.83
CA PHE A 121 15.96 10.26 3.96
C PHE A 121 16.26 9.10 4.93
N SER A 122 17.54 8.72 5.07
CA SER A 122 17.99 7.73 6.05
C SER A 122 17.68 8.10 7.50
N ALA A 123 17.22 9.34 7.75
CA ALA A 123 16.84 9.88 9.04
C ALA A 123 15.32 10.14 9.21
N ALA A 124 14.45 9.71 8.29
CA ALA A 124 13.02 9.90 8.47
C ALA A 124 12.50 9.01 9.62
N THR A 125 12.01 9.65 10.71
CA THR A 125 11.46 9.02 11.93
C THR A 125 10.13 8.28 11.72
N LEU A 126 9.80 7.90 10.48
CA LEU A 126 8.58 7.19 10.14
C LEU A 126 8.42 5.99 11.07
N THR A 127 7.35 6.06 11.85
CA THR A 127 6.92 4.96 12.71
C THR A 127 5.54 4.59 12.23
N TRP A 128 5.44 3.34 11.77
CA TRP A 128 4.21 2.75 11.30
C TRP A 128 3.45 2.18 12.51
N GLU A 129 2.15 2.47 12.59
CA GLU A 129 1.22 1.99 13.62
C GLU A 129 0.41 0.80 13.08
N ASP A 130 -0.83 0.69 13.53
CA ASP A 130 -1.78 -0.33 13.14
C ASP A 130 -1.95 -0.38 11.62
N GLN A 131 -2.12 -1.62 11.17
CA GLN A 131 -2.26 -1.97 9.77
C GLN A 131 -3.59 -2.67 9.58
N TYR A 132 -4.30 -2.31 8.52
CA TYR A 132 -5.57 -2.92 8.16
C TYR A 132 -5.43 -3.53 6.77
N ILE A 133 -5.36 -4.86 6.72
CA ILE A 133 -5.31 -5.65 5.50
C ILE A 133 -6.73 -6.07 5.15
N ILE A 134 -7.23 -5.56 4.03
CA ILE A 134 -8.61 -5.75 3.60
C ILE A 134 -8.62 -6.34 2.18
N PRO A 135 -9.37 -7.43 1.91
CA PRO A 135 -9.48 -8.00 0.57
C PRO A 135 -10.12 -7.00 -0.39
N SER A 136 -9.73 -7.06 -1.64
CA SER A 136 -10.18 -6.12 -2.67
C SER A 136 -11.69 -6.05 -2.85
N GLU A 137 -12.40 -7.17 -2.73
CA GLU A 137 -13.85 -7.23 -2.87
C GLU A 137 -14.57 -6.49 -1.75
N VAL A 138 -14.04 -6.58 -0.53
CA VAL A 138 -14.57 -5.85 0.63
C VAL A 138 -14.40 -4.35 0.40
N ILE A 139 -13.25 -3.92 -0.10
CA ILE A 139 -12.99 -2.53 -0.46
C ILE A 139 -13.91 -2.05 -1.59
N PHE A 140 -14.16 -2.90 -2.60
CA PHE A 140 -15.08 -2.59 -3.69
C PHE A 140 -16.51 -2.31 -3.18
N HIS A 141 -17.02 -3.17 -2.29
CA HIS A 141 -18.33 -2.96 -1.67
C HIS A 141 -18.38 -1.72 -0.78
N TYR A 142 -17.30 -1.40 -0.07
CA TYR A 142 -17.21 -0.16 0.70
C TYR A 142 -17.33 1.07 -0.20
N PHE A 143 -16.64 1.08 -1.34
CA PHE A 143 -16.74 2.21 -2.28
C PHE A 143 -18.11 2.31 -2.93
N ALA A 144 -18.76 1.19 -3.25
CA ALA A 144 -20.14 1.21 -3.73
C ALA A 144 -21.10 1.83 -2.70
N ALA A 145 -20.94 1.49 -1.42
CA ALA A 145 -21.72 2.08 -0.33
C ALA A 145 -21.43 3.57 -0.13
N SER A 146 -20.16 3.98 -0.27
CA SER A 146 -19.74 5.39 -0.22
C SER A 146 -20.37 6.19 -1.36
N LEU A 147 -20.25 5.69 -2.59
CA LEU A 147 -20.83 6.32 -3.79
C LEU A 147 -22.36 6.41 -3.68
N ALA A 148 -23.03 5.34 -3.26
CA ALA A 148 -24.47 5.33 -3.02
C ALA A 148 -24.91 6.40 -2.03
N THR A 149 -24.13 6.59 -0.96
CA THR A 149 -24.41 7.60 0.07
C THR A 149 -24.23 9.01 -0.47
N GLN A 150 -23.15 9.26 -1.22
CA GLN A 150 -22.84 10.57 -1.81
C GLN A 150 -23.88 10.98 -2.86
N GLN A 151 -24.26 10.07 -3.75
CA GLN A 151 -25.23 10.31 -4.83
C GLN A 151 -26.69 10.13 -4.40
N LYS A 152 -26.94 9.75 -3.14
CA LYS A 152 -28.28 9.42 -2.62
C LYS A 152 -29.01 8.36 -3.46
N THR A 153 -28.31 7.32 -3.88
CA THR A 153 -28.83 6.19 -4.67
C THR A 153 -28.76 4.88 -3.88
N THR A 154 -29.17 3.76 -4.48
CA THR A 154 -29.05 2.42 -3.88
C THR A 154 -27.65 1.85 -4.11
N VAL A 155 -27.18 0.98 -3.22
CA VAL A 155 -25.88 0.29 -3.39
C VAL A 155 -25.85 -0.52 -4.69
N LYS A 156 -26.96 -1.16 -5.08
CA LYS A 156 -27.07 -1.88 -6.35
C LYS A 156 -26.78 -0.98 -7.56
N LYS A 157 -27.34 0.23 -7.60
CA LYS A 157 -27.08 1.20 -8.67
C LYS A 157 -25.63 1.67 -8.66
N ALA A 158 -25.08 1.98 -7.48
CA ALA A 158 -23.70 2.39 -7.33
C ALA A 158 -22.69 1.29 -7.71
N LEU A 159 -23.00 0.02 -7.43
CA LEU A 159 -22.20 -1.13 -7.88
C LEU A 159 -22.14 -1.19 -9.41
N GLY A 160 -23.29 -1.06 -10.09
CA GLY A 160 -23.34 -1.02 -11.55
C GLY A 160 -22.49 0.12 -12.12
N GLU A 161 -22.60 1.31 -11.55
CA GLU A 161 -21.79 2.46 -11.97
C GLU A 161 -20.29 2.25 -11.75
N LEU A 162 -19.87 1.71 -10.60
CA LEU A 162 -18.46 1.41 -10.33
C LEU A 162 -17.92 0.35 -11.29
N ARG A 163 -18.70 -0.69 -11.60
CA ARG A 163 -18.34 -1.71 -12.59
C ARG A 163 -18.13 -1.08 -13.96
N SER A 164 -19.10 -0.31 -14.46
CA SER A 164 -18.98 0.35 -15.77
C SER A 164 -17.77 1.27 -15.86
N ARG A 165 -17.47 2.01 -14.78
CA ARG A 165 -16.27 2.86 -14.73
C ARG A 165 -14.99 2.05 -14.76
N LEU A 166 -14.92 0.99 -13.95
CA LEU A 166 -13.76 0.10 -13.91
C LEU A 166 -13.53 -0.58 -15.26
N THR A 167 -14.59 -1.03 -15.93
CA THR A 167 -14.55 -1.54 -17.30
C THR A 167 -13.96 -0.51 -18.25
N ASN A 168 -14.49 0.72 -18.25
CA ASN A 168 -13.99 1.80 -19.11
C ASN A 168 -12.51 2.12 -18.84
N THR A 169 -12.09 2.12 -17.56
CA THR A 169 -10.70 2.30 -17.16
C THR A 169 -9.80 1.17 -17.68
N ILE A 170 -10.27 -0.08 -17.64
CA ILE A 170 -9.53 -1.23 -18.17
C ILE A 170 -9.37 -1.14 -19.69
N LEU A 171 -10.45 -0.80 -20.41
CA LEU A 171 -10.48 -0.78 -21.88
C LEU A 171 -9.74 0.41 -22.50
N HIS A 172 -9.78 1.57 -21.86
CA HIS A 172 -9.32 2.82 -22.47
C HIS A 172 -8.19 3.51 -21.69
N GLY A 173 -7.79 2.95 -20.55
CA GLY A 173 -6.87 3.59 -19.62
C GLY A 173 -7.51 4.79 -18.90
N GLU A 174 -6.82 5.29 -17.88
CA GLU A 174 -7.27 6.49 -17.17
C GLU A 174 -6.83 7.79 -17.88
N PRO A 175 -7.64 8.87 -17.82
CA PRO A 175 -7.16 10.20 -18.13
C PRO A 175 -5.93 10.57 -17.27
N ALA A 176 -5.04 11.39 -17.86
CA ALA A 176 -3.79 11.81 -17.23
C ALA A 176 -4.01 12.33 -15.79
N TYR A 177 -3.11 11.97 -14.86
CA TYR A 177 -3.21 12.26 -13.43
C TYR A 177 -3.64 13.70 -13.08
N LYS A 178 -3.14 14.70 -13.82
CA LYS A 178 -3.48 16.13 -13.68
C LYS A 178 -4.96 16.47 -13.93
N ASN A 179 -5.67 15.61 -14.66
CA ASN A 179 -7.09 15.73 -14.99
C ASN A 179 -7.97 14.89 -14.06
N ARG A 180 -7.38 14.08 -13.17
CA ARG A 180 -8.12 13.23 -12.24
C ARG A 180 -8.61 14.12 -11.08
N LYS A 181 -9.80 14.72 -11.22
CA LYS A 181 -10.56 15.33 -10.11
C LYS A 181 -11.93 14.67 -10.02
N GLY A 182 -12.42 14.47 -8.81
CA GLY A 182 -13.78 13.95 -8.57
C GLY A 182 -13.83 12.42 -8.43
N PRO A 183 -14.83 11.74 -9.01
CA PRO A 183 -15.22 10.38 -8.61
C PRO A 183 -14.19 9.26 -8.87
N ALA A 184 -13.12 9.52 -9.64
CA ALA A 184 -12.02 8.58 -9.90
C ALA A 184 -11.09 8.39 -8.68
N TRP A 185 -11.17 9.29 -7.69
CA TRP A 185 -10.44 9.19 -6.43
C TRP A 185 -11.38 8.69 -5.35
N GLN A 186 -11.10 7.48 -4.85
CA GLN A 186 -11.87 6.86 -3.78
C GLN A 186 -10.99 6.81 -2.53
N GLY A 187 -11.40 7.53 -1.49
CA GLY A 187 -10.69 7.55 -0.22
C GLY A 187 -11.26 6.54 0.76
N LEU A 188 -10.39 5.77 1.41
CA LEU A 188 -10.73 5.03 2.63
C LEU A 188 -10.06 5.71 3.81
N ARG A 189 -10.87 6.20 4.75
CA ARG A 189 -10.37 6.71 6.04
C ARG A 189 -9.93 5.53 6.90
N PHE A 190 -8.82 5.63 7.62
CA PHE A 190 -8.35 4.54 8.48
C PHE A 190 -9.36 4.16 9.56
N ARG A 191 -10.15 5.10 10.07
CA ARG A 191 -11.27 4.77 10.97
C ARG A 191 -12.34 3.90 10.32
N ALA A 192 -12.58 4.07 9.02
CA ALA A 192 -13.48 3.19 8.28
C ALA A 192 -12.83 1.81 8.06
N ALA A 193 -11.52 1.76 7.75
CA ALA A 193 -10.78 0.51 7.68
C ALA A 193 -10.85 -0.26 9.01
N LYS A 194 -10.54 0.41 10.12
CA LYS A 194 -10.70 -0.09 11.49
C LYS A 194 -12.11 -0.62 11.75
N ALA A 195 -13.13 0.18 11.45
CA ALA A 195 -14.53 -0.21 11.61
C ALA A 195 -14.92 -1.44 10.77
N ILE A 196 -14.36 -1.60 9.57
CA ILE A 196 -14.54 -2.80 8.74
C ILE A 196 -13.92 -4.02 9.43
N VAL A 197 -12.68 -3.91 9.92
CA VAL A 197 -11.96 -5.06 10.47
C VAL A 197 -12.44 -5.45 11.86
N GLU A 198 -12.71 -4.47 12.73
CA GLU A 198 -13.17 -4.72 14.10
C GLU A 198 -14.67 -5.02 14.17
N ARG A 199 -15.41 -4.78 13.07
CA ARG A 199 -16.87 -4.83 13.02
C ARG A 199 -17.53 -3.92 14.08
N ASP A 200 -16.84 -2.86 14.50
CA ASP A 200 -17.33 -1.85 15.43
C ASP A 200 -17.49 -0.49 14.72
N PHE A 201 -18.69 0.09 14.84
CA PHE A 201 -19.05 1.37 14.23
C PHE A 201 -19.12 2.51 15.23
N SER A 202 -18.86 2.25 16.51
CA SER A 202 -18.92 3.23 17.61
C SER A 202 -17.98 4.43 17.39
N GLY A 203 -16.83 4.22 16.73
CA GLY A 203 -15.82 5.24 16.44
C GLY A 203 -16.15 6.20 15.29
N LEU A 204 -17.30 6.03 14.61
CA LEU A 204 -17.71 6.87 13.48
C LEU A 204 -18.37 8.16 13.97
N ARG A 205 -17.91 9.32 13.46
CA ARG A 205 -18.26 10.63 14.06
C ARG A 205 -19.46 11.32 13.43
N ASN A 206 -19.90 10.92 12.23
CA ASN A 206 -20.98 11.62 11.54
C ASN A 206 -21.99 10.68 10.88
N LYS A 207 -23.21 11.21 10.66
CA LYS A 207 -24.34 10.45 10.07
C LYS A 207 -24.03 9.90 8.68
N VAL A 208 -23.16 10.58 7.90
CA VAL A 208 -22.76 10.12 6.56
C VAL A 208 -21.91 8.85 6.66
N GLN A 209 -20.92 8.83 7.56
CA GLN A 209 -20.07 7.66 7.80
C GLN A 209 -20.88 6.47 8.31
N ILE A 210 -21.78 6.70 9.27
CA ILE A 210 -22.67 5.65 9.80
C ILE A 210 -23.56 5.10 8.68
N ARG A 211 -24.14 5.98 7.85
CA ARG A 211 -24.96 5.57 6.70
C ARG A 211 -24.16 4.76 5.67
N THR A 212 -22.94 5.20 5.35
CA THR A 212 -22.03 4.46 4.45
C THR A 212 -21.74 3.07 5.02
N MET A 213 -21.41 2.95 6.30
CA MET A 213 -21.10 1.66 6.92
C MET A 213 -22.33 0.74 7.03
N ASN A 214 -23.51 1.27 7.29
CA ASN A 214 -24.76 0.50 7.26
C ASN A 214 -25.08 -0.02 5.85
N ASN A 215 -24.89 0.82 4.83
CA ASN A 215 -25.06 0.41 3.43
C ASN A 215 -24.02 -0.65 3.02
N PHE A 216 -22.77 -0.47 3.46
CA PHE A 216 -21.69 -1.42 3.24
C PHE A 216 -22.01 -2.78 3.87
N ARG A 217 -22.40 -2.80 5.15
CA ARG A 217 -22.78 -4.02 5.88
C ARG A 217 -23.87 -4.80 5.14
N LYS A 218 -24.97 -4.15 4.77
CA LYS A 218 -26.04 -4.77 3.98
C LYS A 218 -25.55 -5.32 2.64
N SER A 219 -24.61 -4.63 2.01
CA SER A 219 -24.04 -5.06 0.73
C SER A 219 -23.19 -6.32 0.89
N ILE A 220 -22.37 -6.43 1.92
CA ILE A 220 -21.53 -7.62 2.14
C ILE A 220 -22.38 -8.81 2.61
N GLU A 221 -23.36 -8.60 3.48
CA GLU A 221 -24.32 -9.64 3.92
C GLU A 221 -25.06 -10.25 2.73
N SER A 222 -25.65 -9.40 1.87
CA SER A 222 -26.41 -9.85 0.69
C SER A 222 -25.61 -10.54 -0.41
N ASN A 223 -24.27 -10.53 -0.35
CA ASN A 223 -23.41 -11.17 -1.36
C ASN A 223 -22.56 -12.32 -0.76
N GLY A 224 -22.97 -12.87 0.39
CA GLY A 224 -22.34 -14.07 0.98
C GLY A 224 -21.00 -13.81 1.66
N TYR A 225 -20.69 -12.55 1.99
CA TYR A 225 -19.45 -12.18 2.67
C TYR A 225 -19.55 -12.33 4.20
N GLU A 226 -20.64 -12.89 4.73
CA GLU A 226 -20.82 -13.10 6.18
C GLU A 226 -19.74 -14.01 6.79
N ASP A 227 -19.16 -14.89 5.97
CA ASP A 227 -18.08 -15.81 6.30
C ASP A 227 -16.68 -15.17 6.41
N PHE A 228 -16.57 -13.85 6.27
CA PHE A 228 -15.28 -13.17 6.36
C PHE A 228 -14.80 -13.18 7.80
N LEU A 229 -13.69 -13.87 8.05
CA LEU A 229 -13.07 -13.96 9.35
C LEU A 229 -12.17 -12.74 9.59
N THR A 230 -11.99 -12.41 10.86
CA THR A 230 -11.07 -11.38 11.30
C THR A 230 -9.96 -12.02 12.12
N ARG A 231 -8.72 -11.59 11.91
CA ARG A 231 -7.58 -12.00 12.73
C ARG A 231 -6.66 -10.81 12.95
N SER A 232 -6.13 -10.73 14.16
CA SER A 232 -5.09 -9.79 14.52
C SER A 232 -3.81 -10.52 14.86
N THR A 233 -2.68 -9.90 14.60
CA THR A 233 -1.36 -10.37 15.02
C THR A 233 -0.54 -9.15 15.41
N GLU A 234 0.19 -9.27 16.51
CA GLU A 234 1.06 -8.17 16.96
C GLU A 234 2.12 -7.90 15.89
N GLY A 235 2.21 -6.64 15.48
CA GLY A 235 3.23 -6.14 14.58
C GLY A 235 4.43 -5.55 15.32
N PRO A 236 5.41 -5.02 14.58
CA PRO A 236 6.53 -4.27 15.14
C PRO A 236 6.09 -3.05 15.96
N ASN A 237 6.88 -2.68 16.97
CA ASN A 237 6.75 -1.41 17.71
C ASN A 237 5.40 -1.22 18.42
N GLY A 238 4.79 -2.32 18.87
CA GLY A 238 3.49 -2.28 19.58
C GLY A 238 2.28 -2.02 18.66
N SER A 239 2.47 -2.03 17.34
CA SER A 239 1.37 -2.01 16.37
C SER A 239 0.62 -3.34 16.31
N THR A 240 -0.57 -3.33 15.73
CA THR A 240 -1.32 -4.54 15.40
C THR A 240 -1.60 -4.62 13.90
N VAL A 241 -1.35 -5.80 13.31
CA VAL A 241 -1.78 -6.13 11.95
C VAL A 241 -3.15 -6.78 12.03
N HIS A 242 -4.17 -6.07 11.55
CA HIS A 242 -5.55 -6.51 11.49
C HIS A 242 -5.88 -6.98 10.07
N MET A 243 -6.42 -8.19 9.95
CA MET A 243 -6.76 -8.82 8.67
C MET A 243 -8.23 -9.19 8.63
N VAL A 244 -8.88 -8.89 7.50
CA VAL A 244 -10.16 -9.49 7.10
C VAL A 244 -9.88 -10.46 5.95
N TYR A 245 -10.49 -11.64 5.96
CA TYR A 245 -10.29 -12.61 4.88
C TYR A 245 -11.47 -13.58 4.79
N PRO A 246 -11.81 -14.08 3.58
CA PRO A 246 -12.80 -15.14 3.47
C PRO A 246 -12.25 -16.44 4.08
N ARG A 247 -13.13 -17.29 4.63
CA ARG A 247 -12.74 -18.58 5.23
C ARG A 247 -11.84 -19.44 4.32
N LYS A 248 -12.06 -19.41 3.00
CA LYS A 248 -11.24 -20.13 2.00
C LYS A 248 -9.77 -19.71 1.97
N ASP A 249 -9.44 -18.49 2.40
CA ASP A 249 -8.07 -17.95 2.40
C ASP A 249 -7.37 -18.11 3.76
N ALA A 250 -7.92 -18.91 4.69
CA ALA A 250 -7.35 -19.09 6.02
C ALA A 250 -5.87 -19.53 6.02
N GLN A 251 -5.46 -20.38 5.07
CA GLN A 251 -4.07 -20.82 4.94
C GLN A 251 -3.13 -19.70 4.51
N LYS A 252 -3.55 -18.83 3.58
CA LYS A 252 -2.77 -17.64 3.16
C LYS A 252 -2.56 -16.69 4.35
N VAL A 253 -3.60 -16.50 5.17
CA VAL A 253 -3.50 -15.68 6.38
C VAL A 253 -2.56 -16.30 7.42
N VAL A 254 -2.52 -17.63 7.56
CA VAL A 254 -1.51 -18.27 8.43
C VAL A 254 -0.09 -17.97 7.95
N GLN A 255 0.17 -17.94 6.65
CA GLN A 255 1.48 -17.59 6.10
C GLN A 255 1.85 -16.13 6.39
N ILE A 256 0.93 -15.18 6.12
CA ILE A 256 1.15 -13.75 6.45
C ILE A 256 1.52 -13.60 7.93
N ARG A 257 0.80 -14.28 8.84
CA ARG A 257 1.08 -14.23 10.28
C ARG A 257 2.45 -14.80 10.65
N ARG A 258 2.88 -15.86 9.96
CA ARG A 258 4.21 -16.46 10.18
C ARG A 258 5.30 -15.46 9.79
N SER A 259 5.19 -14.81 8.62
CA SER A 259 6.11 -13.75 8.20
C SER A 259 6.13 -12.58 9.17
N VAL A 260 4.96 -12.07 9.59
CA VAL A 260 4.89 -11.01 10.61
C VAL A 260 5.60 -11.42 11.90
N THR A 261 5.36 -12.63 12.38
CA THR A 261 5.95 -13.13 13.64
C THR A 261 7.47 -13.29 13.52
N ALA A 262 7.95 -13.82 12.40
CA ALA A 262 9.37 -14.02 12.13
C ALA A 262 10.11 -12.67 12.01
N ASN A 263 9.51 -11.71 11.30
CA ASN A 263 10.14 -10.44 10.97
C ASN A 263 9.91 -9.33 12.02
N LYS A 264 9.00 -9.53 12.98
CA LYS A 264 8.67 -8.54 14.03
C LYS A 264 9.91 -7.97 14.72
N LYS A 265 10.73 -8.84 15.34
CA LYS A 265 11.90 -8.42 16.11
C LYS A 265 12.97 -7.75 15.26
N LYS A 266 13.15 -8.24 14.03
CA LYS A 266 14.09 -7.68 13.05
C LYS A 266 13.71 -6.24 12.70
N LEU A 267 12.44 -6.00 12.37
CA LEU A 267 11.94 -4.67 12.05
C LEU A 267 11.91 -3.73 13.26
N GLU A 268 11.69 -4.24 14.47
CA GLU A 268 11.85 -3.47 15.72
C GLU A 268 13.30 -3.01 15.94
N ALA A 269 14.27 -3.91 15.70
CA ALA A 269 15.68 -3.57 15.78
C ALA A 269 16.07 -2.50 14.74
N ILE A 270 15.63 -2.65 13.48
CA ILE A 270 15.86 -1.68 12.42
C ILE A 270 15.21 -0.32 12.76
N ALA A 271 13.99 -0.31 13.31
CA ALA A 271 13.34 0.92 13.75
C ALA A 271 14.10 1.60 14.89
N GLN A 272 14.70 0.84 15.80
CA GLN A 272 15.60 1.39 16.83
C GLN A 272 16.89 1.93 16.23
N GLU A 273 17.53 1.19 15.32
CA GLU A 273 18.74 1.64 14.62
C GLU A 273 18.53 2.93 13.83
N ARG A 274 17.40 3.05 13.13
CA ARG A 274 17.00 4.29 12.45
C ARG A 274 16.92 5.46 13.42
N ARG A 275 16.33 5.27 14.60
CA ARG A 275 16.26 6.30 15.66
C ARG A 275 17.65 6.73 16.14
N ASP A 276 18.58 5.79 16.30
CA ASP A 276 19.94 6.09 16.74
C ASP A 276 20.80 6.72 15.63
N ALA A 277 20.63 6.29 14.38
CA ALA A 277 21.31 6.87 13.22
C ALA A 277 20.98 8.36 13.03
N ILE A 278 19.73 8.75 13.28
CA ILE A 278 19.30 10.15 13.31
C ILE A 278 20.07 10.95 14.35
N ARG A 279 20.21 10.41 15.57
CA ARG A 279 20.97 11.06 16.64
C ARG A 279 22.43 11.27 16.25
N GLN A 280 23.01 10.32 15.51
CA GLN A 280 24.41 10.37 15.04
C GLN A 280 24.62 11.35 13.88
N LEU A 281 23.66 11.47 12.94
CA LEU A 281 23.71 12.45 11.86
C LEU A 281 23.56 13.90 12.35
N GLY A 282 22.95 14.09 13.52
CA GLY A 282 22.81 15.39 14.17
C GLY A 282 21.93 16.36 13.38
N SER A 283 22.14 17.67 13.55
CA SER A 283 21.39 18.74 12.86
C SER A 283 21.86 19.01 11.43
N ARG A 284 22.64 18.11 10.82
CA ARG A 284 23.19 18.30 9.47
C ARG A 284 22.04 18.34 8.48
N LYS A 285 21.69 19.55 8.03
CA LYS A 285 20.64 19.77 7.04
C LYS A 285 21.17 19.43 5.67
N LEU A 286 20.81 18.25 5.22
CA LEU A 286 21.34 17.71 4.01
C LEU A 286 20.26 17.81 2.94
N HIS A 287 20.22 18.98 2.29
CA HIS A 287 19.21 19.30 1.29
C HIS A 287 19.32 18.38 0.07
N ASN A 288 18.25 17.63 -0.22
CA ASN A 288 18.12 16.94 -1.50
C ASN A 288 17.46 17.89 -2.53
N ARG A 289 18.13 18.16 -3.65
CA ARG A 289 17.59 18.97 -4.76
C ARG A 289 16.63 18.17 -5.65
N PHE A 290 16.69 16.83 -5.59
CA PHE A 290 15.97 15.94 -6.49
C PHE A 290 15.05 14.99 -5.71
N TRP A 291 13.74 15.27 -5.78
CA TRP A 291 12.69 14.48 -5.13
C TRP A 291 12.40 13.15 -5.86
N GLY A 292 12.90 13.01 -7.09
CA GLY A 292 12.63 11.88 -7.97
C GLY A 292 13.51 10.65 -7.71
N ASP A 293 14.67 10.80 -7.10
CA ASP A 293 15.63 9.69 -6.93
C ASP A 293 15.30 8.79 -5.73
N TYR A 294 14.31 9.20 -4.93
CA TYR A 294 13.81 8.47 -3.79
C TYR A 294 13.21 7.09 -4.15
N HIS A 295 12.67 6.97 -5.37
CA HIS A 295 12.01 5.75 -5.84
C HIS A 295 12.88 4.51 -5.67
N ASN A 296 14.21 4.66 -5.76
CA ASN A 296 15.12 3.53 -5.70
C ASN A 296 15.81 3.34 -4.35
N GLY A 297 15.87 4.34 -3.47
CA GLY A 297 16.38 4.17 -2.09
C GLY A 297 17.90 4.20 -1.94
N GLY A 298 18.63 4.09 -3.04
CA GLY A 298 20.07 4.32 -3.09
C GLY A 298 20.38 5.82 -3.13
N LEU A 299 21.49 6.21 -2.51
CA LEU A 299 22.07 7.52 -2.73
C LEU A 299 22.83 7.47 -4.06
N ASP A 300 22.60 8.44 -4.93
CA ASP A 300 23.41 8.58 -6.14
C ASP A 300 24.89 8.87 -5.78
N GLU A 301 25.78 8.64 -6.75
CA GLU A 301 27.23 8.76 -6.55
C GLU A 301 27.66 10.20 -6.17
N GLU A 302 26.99 11.21 -6.73
CA GLU A 302 27.23 12.62 -6.40
C GLU A 302 26.92 12.85 -4.91
N ARG A 303 25.83 12.26 -4.42
CA ARG A 303 25.38 12.39 -3.05
C ARG A 303 26.26 11.61 -2.08
N ARG A 304 26.65 10.38 -2.42
CA ARG A 304 27.67 9.63 -1.65
C ARG A 304 28.93 10.47 -1.47
N THR A 305 29.42 11.07 -2.56
CA THR A 305 30.59 11.95 -2.55
C THR A 305 30.40 13.18 -1.64
N GLN A 306 29.23 13.84 -1.69
CA GLN A 306 28.92 14.97 -0.80
C GLN A 306 28.95 14.59 0.68
N LEU A 307 28.41 13.42 1.05
CA LEU A 307 28.42 12.94 2.44
C LEU A 307 29.84 12.64 2.94
N VAL A 308 30.67 12.03 2.08
CA VAL A 308 32.10 11.80 2.36
C VAL A 308 32.83 13.13 2.57
N ASN A 309 32.59 14.13 1.72
CA ASN A 309 33.17 15.47 1.84
C ASN A 309 32.73 16.21 3.11
N GLN A 310 31.61 15.82 3.71
CA GLN A 310 31.13 16.33 5.00
C GLN A 310 31.63 15.51 6.20
N GLY A 311 32.52 14.54 5.96
CA GLY A 311 33.16 13.72 6.99
C GLY A 311 32.33 12.53 7.46
N ILE A 312 31.31 12.09 6.70
CA ILE A 312 30.62 10.82 6.94
C ILE A 312 31.42 9.69 6.29
N ARG A 313 31.74 8.63 7.03
CA ARG A 313 32.52 7.50 6.50
C ARG A 313 31.67 6.63 5.56
N ALA A 314 32.28 6.00 4.55
CA ALA A 314 31.59 5.13 3.59
C ALA A 314 30.71 4.06 4.27
N GLY A 315 31.24 3.32 5.25
CA GLY A 315 30.43 2.32 5.98
C GLY A 315 29.26 2.91 6.79
N GLN A 316 29.30 4.19 7.16
CA GLN A 316 28.13 4.87 7.75
C GLN A 316 27.09 5.18 6.67
N ILE A 317 27.51 5.51 5.46
CA ILE A 317 26.63 5.74 4.31
C ILE A 317 25.93 4.43 3.92
N ASP A 318 26.68 3.32 3.81
CA ASP A 318 26.11 2.01 3.47
C ASP A 318 25.11 1.55 4.53
N ARG A 319 25.41 1.78 5.82
CA ARG A 319 24.46 1.54 6.92
C ARG A 319 23.18 2.36 6.75
N LEU A 320 23.29 3.64 6.40
CA LEU A 320 22.14 4.52 6.22
C LEU A 320 21.25 4.09 5.04
N GLU A 321 21.86 3.64 3.95
CA GLU A 321 21.12 3.09 2.81
C GLU A 321 20.42 1.79 3.15
N ARG A 322 21.10 0.84 3.80
CA ARG A 322 20.48 -0.39 4.32
C ARG A 322 19.22 -0.08 5.12
N LEU A 323 19.30 0.88 6.04
CA LEU A 323 18.17 1.27 6.88
C LEU A 323 17.00 1.88 6.08
N CYS A 324 17.26 2.51 4.93
CA CYS A 324 16.22 2.98 3.99
C CYS A 324 15.46 1.83 3.30
N TYR A 325 16.07 0.65 3.21
CA TYR A 325 15.46 -0.56 2.63
C TYR A 325 14.73 -1.42 3.65
N TRP A 326 14.76 -1.06 4.94
CA TRP A 326 14.23 -1.89 6.02
C TRP A 326 14.87 -3.29 6.09
N MET A 327 16.13 -3.39 5.69
CA MET A 327 16.91 -4.64 5.70
C MET A 327 17.77 -4.74 6.96
N ASP A 328 17.95 -5.95 7.46
CA ASP A 328 19.01 -6.21 8.45
C ASP A 328 20.36 -6.34 7.76
N GLU A 329 21.42 -6.47 8.58
CA GLU A 329 22.77 -6.52 8.06
C GLU A 329 23.06 -7.78 7.24
N SER A 330 22.48 -8.93 7.61
CA SER A 330 22.63 -10.19 6.86
C SER A 330 22.02 -10.11 5.46
N ASP A 331 20.77 -9.65 5.35
CA ASP A 331 20.09 -9.54 4.05
C ASP A 331 20.78 -8.53 3.13
N TRP A 332 21.30 -7.45 3.73
CA TRP A 332 22.02 -6.43 2.97
C TRP A 332 23.29 -7.00 2.33
N GLN A 333 24.09 -7.76 3.09
CA GLN A 333 25.31 -8.39 2.57
C GLN A 333 25.01 -9.41 1.47
N GLU A 334 23.94 -10.20 1.62
CA GLU A 334 23.49 -11.13 0.57
C GLU A 334 23.06 -10.37 -0.70
N SER A 335 22.29 -9.30 -0.55
CA SER A 335 21.82 -8.49 -1.70
C SER A 335 22.96 -7.85 -2.50
N LEU A 336 24.05 -7.44 -1.82
CA LEU A 336 25.25 -6.91 -2.49
C LEU A 336 26.02 -7.99 -3.25
N ALA A 337 25.97 -9.24 -2.79
CA ALA A 337 26.63 -10.36 -3.46
C ALA A 337 25.90 -10.81 -4.75
N GLU A 338 24.60 -10.52 -4.86
CA GLU A 338 23.78 -10.85 -6.03
C GLU A 338 23.85 -9.80 -7.16
N ILE A 339 24.48 -8.65 -6.94
CA ILE A 339 24.74 -7.65 -7.99
C ILE A 339 26.00 -8.08 -8.75
N PRO A 340 25.91 -8.57 -10.00
CA PRO A 340 27.10 -8.92 -10.77
C PRO A 340 27.92 -7.65 -11.04
N PHE A 341 29.23 -7.73 -10.72
CA PHE A 341 30.22 -6.70 -11.06
C PHE A 341 30.35 -6.50 -12.57
#